data_AF-A0A377DX44-F1
#
_entry.id   AF-A0A377DX44-F1
#
_cell.length_a   1.000
_cell.length_b   1.000
_cell.length_c   1.000
_cell.angle_alpha   90.00
_cell.angle_beta   90.00
_cell.angle_gamma   90.00
#
_symmetry.space_group_name_H-M   'P 1'
#
loop_
_entity.id
_entity.type
_entity.pdbx_description
1 polymer ?
#
loop_
_entity_poly.entity_id
_entity_poly.type
_entity_poly.pdbx_seq_one_letter_code
_entity_poly.pdbx_strand_id
1 'polypeptide(L)' 'MTAMSTAITRQIVLDTETTGMNQIGAHYEGHKIIEIGAVEVVKPSPDGQ' A
#
# COMPACT_ATOMS: atom_id res chain seq x y z
N MET A 1 -9.99 3.80 -36.41
CA MET A 1 -8.94 3.80 -35.38
C MET A 1 -9.63 3.79 -34.04
N THR A 2 -9.60 2.67 -33.33
CA THR A 2 -10.15 2.58 -31.97
C THR A 2 -9.11 3.18 -31.03
N ALA A 3 -9.46 4.19 -30.24
CA ALA A 3 -8.56 4.71 -29.21
C ALA A 3 -8.40 3.62 -28.13
N MET A 4 -7.19 3.06 -28.02
CA MET A 4 -6.86 2.21 -26.88
C MET A 4 -6.78 3.11 -25.64
N SER A 5 -7.74 2.96 -24.73
CA SER A 5 -7.65 3.55 -23.40
C SER A 5 -6.60 2.77 -22.63
N THR A 6 -5.44 3.36 -22.37
CA THR A 6 -4.45 2.75 -21.47
C THR A 6 -5.10 2.60 -20.09
N ALA A 7 -5.26 1.36 -19.62
CA ALA A 7 -5.82 1.14 -18.30
C ALA A 7 -4.88 1.77 -17.27
N ILE A 8 -5.39 2.45 -16.25
CA ILE A 8 -4.54 3.03 -15.19
C ILE A 8 -4.58 2.10 -13.97
N THR A 9 -3.41 1.70 -13.50
CA THR A 9 -3.26 0.98 -12.24
C THR A 9 -2.92 1.98 -11.13
N ARG A 10 -3.70 1.94 -10.05
CA ARG A 10 -3.45 2.70 -8.81
C ARG A 10 -2.99 1.74 -7.73
N GLN A 11 -1.92 2.08 -7.04
CA GLN A 11 -1.37 1.29 -5.92
C GLN A 11 -1.24 2.20 -4.71
N ILE A 12 -1.54 1.69 -3.52
CA ILE A 12 -1.28 2.39 -2.27
C ILE A 12 -0.14 1.65 -1.57
N VAL A 13 0.95 2.36 -1.32
CA VAL A 13 2.01 1.91 -0.43
C VAL A 13 1.69 2.48 0.95
N LEU A 14 1.68 1.61 1.95
CA LEU A 14 1.29 1.95 3.31
C LEU A 14 2.40 1.58 4.26
N ASP A 15 2.67 2.49 5.18
CA ASP A 15 3.58 2.30 6.30
C ASP A 15 2.86 2.72 7.59
N THR A 16 3.19 2.06 8.69
CA THR A 16 2.57 2.36 9.99
C THR A 16 3.62 2.38 11.08
N GLU A 17 3.59 3.45 11.87
CA GLU A 17 4.30 3.47 13.14
C GLU A 17 3.36 3.01 14.24
N THR A 18 3.91 2.25 15.18
CA THR A 18 3.15 1.63 16.27
C THR A 18 3.78 1.98 17.61
N THR A 19 3.04 1.78 18.69
CA THR A 19 3.57 1.94 20.06
C THR A 19 4.73 0.98 20.38
N GLY A 20 4.93 -0.04 19.55
CA GLY A 20 5.93 -1.08 19.70
C GLY A 20 5.52 -2.37 18.98
N MET A 21 6.33 -3.41 19.10
CA MET A 21 6.01 -4.74 18.61
C MET A 21 6.57 -5.82 19.55
N ASN A 22 5.84 -6.93 19.67
CA ASN A 22 6.35 -8.10 20.41
C ASN A 22 7.33 -8.87 19.52
N GLN A 23 8.48 -9.26 20.08
CA GLN A 23 9.48 -10.07 19.36
C GLN A 23 9.14 -11.57 19.38
N ILE A 24 8.28 -12.01 20.30
CA ILE A 24 7.82 -13.39 20.46
C ILE A 24 6.30 -13.37 20.61
N GLY A 25 5.60 -14.30 19.96
CA GLY A 25 4.13 -14.35 19.95
C GLY A 25 3.51 -13.40 18.92
N ALA A 26 2.27 -12.96 19.15
CA ALA A 26 1.60 -12.03 18.25
C ALA A 26 2.25 -10.64 18.36
N HIS A 27 2.90 -10.20 17.28
CA HIS A 27 3.70 -8.97 17.27
C HIS A 27 2.90 -7.69 17.54
N TYR A 28 1.59 -7.70 17.25
CA TYR A 28 0.70 -6.55 17.44
C TYR A 28 -0.06 -6.57 18.79
N GLU A 29 0.00 -7.66 19.54
CA GLU A 29 -0.82 -7.82 20.74
C GLU A 29 -0.40 -6.82 21.83
N GLY A 30 -1.36 -6.04 22.33
CA GLY A 30 -1.13 -4.97 23.30
C GLY A 30 -0.59 -3.66 22.71
N HIS A 31 -0.23 -3.63 21.42
CA HIS A 31 0.26 -2.43 20.72
C HIS A 31 -0.84 -1.77 19.89
N LYS A 32 -0.65 -0.48 19.59
CA LYS A 32 -1.57 0.30 18.76
C LYS A 32 -0.80 1.00 17.63
N ILE A 33 -1.46 1.21 16.51
CA ILE A 33 -0.99 2.12 15.47
C ILE A 33 -1.09 3.55 16.01
N ILE A 34 -0.04 4.34 15.80
CA ILE A 34 0.01 5.76 16.21
C ILE A 34 0.17 6.71 15.01
N GLU A 35 0.66 6.20 13.89
CA GLU A 35 0.78 6.95 12.63
C GLU A 35 0.51 6.02 11.45
N ILE A 36 -0.09 6.55 10.40
CA ILE A 36 -0.26 5.87 9.11
C ILE A 36 0.25 6.80 8.03
N GLY A 37 1.31 6.36 7.34
CA GLY A 37 1.76 6.96 6.11
C GLY A 37 1.17 6.20 4.92
N ALA A 38 0.59 6.91 3.96
CA ALA A 38 0.09 6.29 2.74
C ALA A 38 0.52 7.13 1.53
N VAL A 39 1.09 6.47 0.53
CA VAL A 39 1.46 7.07 -0.75
C VAL A 39 0.68 6.39 -1.87
N GLU A 40 -0.03 7.20 -2.65
CA GLU A 40 -0.66 6.73 -3.87
C GLU A 40 0.33 6.78 -5.03
N VAL A 41 0.48 5.65 -5.71
CA VAL A 41 1.22 5.52 -6.97
C VAL A 41 0.23 5.27 -8.09
N VAL A 42 0.14 6.21 -9.01
CA VAL A 42 -0.68 6.10 -10.23
C VAL A 42 0.25 5.82 -11.40
N LYS A 43 0.07 4.69 -12.07
CA LYS A 43 0.84 4.33 -13.25
C LYS A 43 -0.07 3.81 -14.37
N PRO A 44 0.27 4.07 -15.64
CA PRO A 44 -0.30 3.30 -16.74
C PRO A 44 -0.09 1.83 -16.45
N SER A 45 -1.12 1.02 -16.65
CA SER A 45 -1.01 -0.42 -16.54
C SER A 45 -0.02 -0.88 -17.62
N PRO A 46 0.93 -1.77 -17.28
CA PRO A 46 1.77 -2.41 -18.27
C PRO A 46 0.87 -3.40 -19.00
N ASP A 47 0.03 -2.90 -19.89
CA ASP A 47 -0.78 -3.74 -20.75
C ASP A 47 0.22 -4.58 -21.55
N GLY A 48 0.30 -5.87 -21.27
CA GLY A 48 1.04 -6.83 -22.08
C GLY A 48 0.28 -7.14 -23.37
N GLN A 49 -0.19 -6.10 -24.08
CA GLN A 49 -0.88 -6.12 -25.37
C GLN A 49 -0.43 -4.91 -26.20
#